data_AF-A0A5N5WEN5-F1
#
_entry.id   AF-A0A5N5WEN5-F1
#
_cell.length_a   1.000
_cell.length_b   1.000
_cell.length_c   1.000
_cell.angle_alpha   90.00
_cell.angle_beta   90.00
_cell.angle_gamma   90.00
#
_symmetry.space_group_name_H-M   'P 1'
#
loop_
_entity.id
_entity.type
_entity.pdbx_description
1 polymer ?
#
loop_
_entity_poly.entity_id
_entity_poly.type
_entity_poly.pdbx_seq_one_letter_code
_entity_poly.pdbx_strand_id
1 'polypeptide(L)'
;MSGNERKDGTEQDYLDFTGAARLRAAGRVEPPPADVVAAALDAVRAAARAEEGHTPEGTPAAPAARVPEASGAVPLRARWRRRAPALVSAAAVVAVAVGAAVWAGPGFGGGDGGRVRVAKTATTPSEGPGPFFEVRTDEMSRGLRGTEERSTKTVWLGRTEVRSRSGDGPVYQEPRSADGASLAFEVNSREVRWDDLDKLPTDREALRAKLTAKVPGMGDPSPEGLFNGIEELLARSPASPRLRAALYDLLPDILGVRTVGAVRDAGGRTGMAFDLTGDDRRSRLVIDPRTHRVLETVTFLVGDADPRHPIFGGLKDGAVVNRTTYLVTRPVPEAPSAKPRPRMTSFPLPGSTAD
;
A
#
# COMPACT_ATOMS: atom_id res chain seq x y z
N MET A 1 -59.61 -42.59 -10.83
CA MET A 1 -58.41 -43.34 -11.24
C MET A 1 -57.63 -42.49 -12.22
N SER A 2 -56.30 -42.52 -12.11
CA SER A 2 -55.29 -41.61 -12.71
C SER A 2 -55.26 -40.23 -12.06
N GLY A 3 -54.20 -39.79 -11.37
CA GLY A 3 -52.82 -40.25 -11.31
C GLY A 3 -51.95 -38.99 -11.37
N ASN A 4 -51.74 -38.36 -10.21
CA ASN A 4 -51.00 -37.10 -10.08
C ASN A 4 -49.51 -37.42 -9.88
N GLU A 5 -48.77 -37.62 -10.96
CA GLU A 5 -47.30 -37.67 -10.91
C GLU A 5 -46.74 -36.25 -10.89
N ARG A 6 -46.29 -35.81 -9.71
CA ARG A 6 -45.36 -34.69 -9.59
C ARG A 6 -44.02 -35.16 -10.15
N LYS A 7 -43.60 -34.64 -11.30
CA LYS A 7 -42.20 -34.73 -11.74
C LYS A 7 -41.38 -33.73 -10.94
N ASP A 8 -40.61 -34.28 -10.00
CA ASP A 8 -39.49 -33.60 -9.34
C ASP A 8 -38.45 -33.24 -10.41
N GLY A 9 -38.49 -31.98 -10.86
CA GLY A 9 -37.64 -31.43 -11.90
C GLY A 9 -36.39 -30.80 -11.31
N THR A 10 -35.42 -31.64 -10.99
CA THR A 10 -33.96 -31.42 -11.01
C THR A 10 -33.47 -29.96 -11.06
N GLU A 11 -32.87 -29.56 -9.93
CA GLU A 11 -31.81 -28.56 -9.77
C GLU A 11 -31.12 -28.18 -11.09
N GLN A 12 -31.41 -26.98 -11.59
CA GLN A 12 -30.78 -26.45 -12.80
C GLN A 12 -29.27 -26.30 -12.55
N ASP A 13 -28.49 -27.09 -13.28
CA ASP A 13 -27.04 -27.10 -13.24
C ASP A 13 -26.49 -25.80 -13.86
N TYR A 14 -26.34 -24.76 -13.05
CA TYR A 14 -25.83 -23.44 -13.43
C TYR A 14 -24.31 -23.44 -13.77
N LEU A 15 -23.69 -24.60 -13.91
CA LEU A 15 -22.24 -24.75 -14.10
C LEU A 15 -21.91 -25.59 -15.34
N ASP A 16 -22.56 -25.32 -16.48
CA ASP A 16 -22.19 -25.93 -17.77
C ASP A 16 -21.31 -24.99 -18.59
N PHE A 17 -20.12 -24.68 -18.05
CA PHE A 17 -19.07 -24.00 -18.80
C PHE A 17 -17.79 -24.84 -18.79
N THR A 18 -17.00 -24.71 -19.86
CA THR A 18 -15.72 -25.38 -20.01
C THR A 18 -14.79 -25.06 -18.83
N GLY A 19 -14.59 -26.03 -17.94
CA GLY A 19 -13.81 -25.87 -16.70
C GLY A 19 -14.59 -26.05 -15.40
N ALA A 20 -15.92 -26.17 -15.44
CA ALA A 20 -16.75 -26.39 -14.25
C ALA A 20 -16.40 -27.67 -13.47
N ALA A 21 -16.03 -28.74 -14.18
CA ALA A 21 -15.52 -29.97 -13.55
C ALA A 21 -14.23 -29.72 -12.73
N ARG A 22 -13.40 -28.76 -13.14
CA ARG A 22 -12.16 -28.37 -12.44
C ARG A 22 -12.47 -27.58 -11.16
N LEU A 23 -13.48 -26.71 -11.19
CA LEU A 23 -13.96 -25.98 -10.00
C LEU A 23 -14.65 -26.90 -9.00
N ARG A 24 -15.49 -27.83 -9.46
CA ARG A 24 -16.08 -28.88 -8.61
C ARG A 24 -15.02 -29.77 -7.97
N ALA A 25 -13.91 -30.04 -8.66
CA ALA A 25 -12.78 -30.77 -8.10
C ALA A 25 -11.93 -29.95 -7.10
N ALA A 26 -11.87 -28.62 -7.26
CA ALA A 26 -11.11 -27.73 -6.38
C ALA A 26 -11.84 -27.34 -5.08
N GLY A 27 -13.17 -27.54 -5.02
CA GLY A 27 -14.02 -27.15 -3.88
C GLY A 27 -14.10 -28.16 -2.73
N ARG A 28 -13.44 -29.32 -2.82
CA ARG A 28 -13.38 -30.28 -1.71
C ARG A 28 -12.04 -30.14 -0.99
N VAL A 29 -12.06 -29.39 0.11
CA VAL A 29 -10.96 -29.37 1.07
C VAL A 29 -11.30 -30.38 2.16
N GLU A 30 -10.42 -31.36 2.37
CA GLU A 30 -10.53 -32.32 3.47
C GLU A 30 -10.60 -31.53 4.80
N PRO A 31 -11.57 -31.80 5.69
CA PRO A 31 -11.61 -31.13 6.97
C PRO A 31 -10.31 -31.40 7.74
N PRO A 32 -9.77 -30.41 8.47
CA PRO A 32 -8.55 -30.60 9.25
C PRO A 32 -8.75 -31.72 10.27
N PRO A 33 -7.71 -32.51 10.56
CA PRO A 33 -7.81 -33.63 11.48
C PRO A 33 -8.16 -33.13 12.89
N ALA A 34 -8.95 -33.92 13.61
CA ALA A 34 -9.61 -33.49 14.86
C ALA A 34 -8.64 -33.11 15.98
N ASP A 35 -7.43 -33.68 15.98
CA ASP A 35 -6.34 -33.37 16.90
C ASP A 35 -5.79 -31.94 16.70
N VAL A 36 -5.71 -31.48 15.45
CA VAL A 36 -5.29 -30.10 15.13
C VAL A 36 -6.33 -29.09 15.60
N VAL A 37 -7.62 -29.40 15.43
CA VAL A 37 -8.71 -28.56 15.92
C VAL A 37 -8.72 -28.52 17.45
N ALA A 38 -8.49 -29.66 18.11
CA ALA A 38 -8.39 -29.75 19.56
C ALA A 38 -7.21 -28.93 20.11
N ALA A 39 -6.03 -29.05 19.50
CA ALA A 39 -4.83 -28.30 19.90
C ALA A 39 -5.03 -26.79 19.75
N ALA A 40 -5.70 -26.35 18.68
CA ALA A 40 -6.02 -24.94 18.47
C ALA A 40 -6.99 -24.40 19.54
N LEU A 41 -8.03 -25.17 19.89
CA LEU A 41 -8.98 -24.79 20.94
C LEU A 41 -8.31 -24.73 22.32
N ASP A 42 -7.38 -25.63 22.61
CA ASP A 42 -6.64 -25.61 23.88
C ASP A 42 -5.67 -24.43 23.99
N ALA A 43 -5.03 -24.05 22.88
CA ALA A 43 -4.21 -22.83 22.82
C ALA A 43 -5.05 -21.57 23.09
N VAL A 44 -6.25 -21.47 22.50
CA VAL A 44 -7.17 -20.35 22.73
C VAL A 44 -7.65 -20.30 24.19
N ARG A 45 -7.99 -21.46 24.77
CA ARG A 45 -8.39 -21.53 26.20
C ARG A 45 -7.25 -21.20 27.14
N ALA A 46 -6.01 -21.58 26.81
CA ALA A 46 -4.84 -21.23 27.60
C ALA A 46 -4.57 -19.71 27.56
N ALA A 47 -4.74 -19.08 26.40
CA ALA A 47 -4.64 -17.64 26.25
C ALA A 47 -5.71 -16.91 27.08
N ALA A 48 -6.97 -17.37 27.04
CA ALA A 48 -8.05 -16.77 27.81
C ALA A 48 -7.79 -16.83 29.34
N ARG A 49 -7.28 -17.96 29.85
CA ARG A 49 -6.94 -18.09 31.28
C ARG A 49 -5.75 -17.21 31.71
N ALA A 50 -4.83 -16.92 30.80
CA ALA A 50 -3.71 -16.02 31.07
C ALA A 50 -4.16 -14.55 31.23
N GLU A 51 -5.26 -14.17 30.58
CA GLU A 51 -5.87 -12.84 30.72
C GLU A 51 -6.70 -12.71 32.01
N GLU A 52 -7.37 -13.78 32.44
CA GLU A 52 -8.20 -13.78 33.66
C GLU A 52 -7.40 -13.72 34.98
N GLY A 53 -6.10 -14.01 34.95
CA GLY A 53 -5.22 -14.01 36.14
C GLY A 53 -4.60 -12.65 36.51
N HIS A 54 -4.87 -11.58 35.77
CA HIS A 54 -4.22 -10.27 35.99
C HIS A 54 -5.06 -9.35 36.89
N THR A 55 -4.84 -9.43 38.21
CA THR A 55 -5.33 -8.45 39.19
C THR A 55 -4.24 -7.37 39.41
N PRO A 56 -4.53 -6.06 39.24
CA PRO A 56 -3.53 -5.01 39.47
C PRO A 56 -3.59 -4.53 40.93
N GLU A 57 -2.57 -4.84 41.73
CA GLU A 57 -2.37 -4.21 43.04
C GLU A 57 -0.96 -3.63 43.19
N GLY A 58 -0.92 -2.31 43.42
CA GLY A 58 -0.12 -1.63 44.44
C GLY A 58 1.41 -1.79 44.43
N THR A 59 2.10 -0.74 43.99
CA THR A 59 3.51 -0.48 44.37
C THR A 59 3.66 -0.36 45.90
N PRO A 60 4.73 -0.92 46.49
CA PRO A 60 5.69 -0.02 47.13
C PRO A 60 7.18 -0.37 46.91
N ALA A 61 7.94 0.72 46.88
CA ALA A 61 9.38 0.96 47.10
C ALA A 61 10.35 -0.19 47.45
N ALA A 62 11.55 -0.07 46.87
CA ALA A 62 12.77 -0.84 47.15
C ALA A 62 13.26 -0.75 48.60
N PRO A 63 14.18 -1.66 49.01
CA PRO A 63 15.58 -1.23 49.07
C PRO A 63 16.63 -2.26 48.59
N ALA A 64 17.84 -1.74 48.40
CA ALA A 64 19.03 -2.35 47.83
C ALA A 64 19.66 -3.51 48.64
N ALA A 65 20.29 -4.47 47.94
CA ALA A 65 21.44 -5.23 48.47
C ALA A 65 22.26 -5.96 47.37
N ARG A 66 23.52 -5.52 47.23
CA ARG A 66 24.80 -6.24 47.09
C ARG A 66 24.97 -7.40 46.07
N VAL A 67 26.02 -7.23 45.25
CA VAL A 67 26.79 -8.26 44.52
C VAL A 67 27.66 -9.06 45.53
N PRO A 68 27.92 -10.35 45.28
CA PRO A 68 29.29 -10.72 44.93
C PRO A 68 29.41 -11.70 43.74
N GLU A 69 30.52 -11.55 43.03
CA GLU A 69 31.08 -12.49 42.06
C GLU A 69 31.40 -13.85 42.71
N ALA A 70 31.30 -14.93 41.93
CA ALA A 70 32.13 -16.11 42.13
C ALA A 70 32.35 -16.88 40.82
N SER A 71 33.63 -17.01 40.50
CA SER A 71 34.30 -17.78 39.47
C SER A 71 33.86 -19.23 39.31
N GLY A 72 34.00 -19.76 38.09
CA GLY A 72 33.94 -21.21 37.86
C GLY A 72 33.95 -21.61 36.38
N ALA A 73 35.11 -21.49 35.71
CA ALA A 73 35.36 -22.16 34.44
C ALA A 73 35.89 -23.58 34.69
N VAL A 74 35.49 -24.56 33.87
CA VAL A 74 36.34 -25.56 33.15
C VAL A 74 35.43 -26.64 32.50
N PRO A 75 35.83 -27.22 31.34
CA PRO A 75 34.92 -27.73 30.31
C PRO A 75 34.95 -29.27 30.16
N LEU A 76 34.00 -29.84 29.41
CA LEU A 76 34.20 -31.17 28.81
C LEU A 76 33.77 -31.19 27.33
N ARG A 77 34.75 -31.58 26.52
CA ARG A 77 34.67 -31.86 25.08
C ARG A 77 34.11 -33.28 24.90
N ALA A 78 33.26 -33.50 23.90
CA ALA A 78 33.27 -34.74 23.14
C ALA A 78 32.62 -34.54 21.76
N ARG A 79 33.46 -34.65 20.73
CA ARG A 79 33.09 -34.74 19.31
C ARG A 79 32.61 -36.16 19.04
N TRP A 80 31.67 -36.36 18.12
CA TRP A 80 31.60 -37.55 17.25
C TRP A 80 31.12 -37.17 15.84
N ARG A 81 31.64 -37.90 14.84
CA ARG A 81 31.74 -37.56 13.42
C ARG A 81 30.93 -38.53 12.56
N ARG A 82 30.25 -37.97 11.53
CA ARG A 82 29.88 -38.55 10.19
C ARG A 82 28.85 -39.72 10.24
N ARG A 83 27.83 -39.84 9.38
CA ARG A 83 27.75 -39.75 7.90
C ARG A 83 26.29 -39.55 7.43
N ALA A 84 26.10 -38.94 6.26
CA ALA A 84 24.88 -39.03 5.43
C ALA A 84 24.95 -40.26 4.49
N PRO A 85 23.84 -40.71 3.85
CA PRO A 85 23.39 -40.09 2.59
C PRO A 85 21.86 -40.07 2.29
N ALA A 86 21.47 -39.07 1.48
CA ALA A 86 20.58 -39.05 0.29
C ALA A 86 19.07 -39.46 0.30
N LEU A 87 18.27 -38.51 -0.25
CA LEU A 87 17.01 -38.57 -1.03
C LEU A 87 15.67 -38.86 -0.31
N VAL A 88 14.72 -37.92 -0.43
CA VAL A 88 13.46 -38.03 -1.21
C VAL A 88 12.74 -36.66 -1.21
N SER A 89 12.29 -36.26 -2.40
CA SER A 89 11.48 -35.07 -2.69
C SER A 89 10.16 -35.06 -1.91
N ALA A 90 9.80 -33.92 -1.32
CA ALA A 90 8.44 -33.67 -0.85
C ALA A 90 8.04 -32.22 -1.18
N ALA A 91 6.98 -32.09 -1.97
CA ALA A 91 6.36 -30.82 -2.32
C ALA A 91 5.80 -30.14 -1.07
N ALA A 92 6.27 -28.92 -0.77
CA ALA A 92 5.76 -28.12 0.34
C ALA A 92 4.52 -27.33 -0.13
N VAL A 93 3.34 -27.76 0.33
CA VAL A 93 2.13 -26.94 0.33
C VAL A 93 2.26 -25.94 1.48
N VAL A 94 2.40 -24.65 1.17
CA VAL A 94 2.44 -23.58 2.17
C VAL A 94 1.00 -23.15 2.47
N ALA A 95 0.47 -23.59 3.61
CA ALA A 95 -0.71 -23.00 4.23
C ALA A 95 -0.28 -21.75 5.01
N VAL A 96 -0.63 -20.57 4.51
CA VAL A 96 -0.43 -19.30 5.22
C VAL A 96 -1.63 -19.11 6.16
N ALA A 97 -1.46 -19.44 7.43
CA ALA A 97 -2.38 -19.03 8.49
C ALA A 97 -2.02 -17.59 8.91
N VAL A 98 -2.81 -16.60 8.49
CA VAL A 98 -2.70 -15.22 9.00
C VAL A 98 -3.49 -15.14 10.30
N GLY A 99 -2.78 -15.23 11.43
CA GLY A 99 -3.33 -14.92 12.74
C GLY A 99 -3.57 -13.42 12.85
N ALA A 100 -4.83 -13.02 13.01
CA ALA A 100 -5.22 -11.67 13.39
C ALA A 100 -4.90 -11.46 14.87
N ALA A 101 -3.85 -10.69 15.17
CA ALA A 101 -3.64 -10.12 16.50
C ALA A 101 -4.10 -8.66 16.47
N VAL A 102 -5.28 -8.41 17.04
CA VAL A 102 -5.71 -7.07 17.44
C VAL A 102 -4.98 -6.75 18.74
N TRP A 103 -4.19 -5.67 18.79
CA TRP A 103 -3.88 -5.08 20.08
C TRP A 103 -3.71 -3.56 20.03
N ALA A 104 -4.37 -2.92 20.99
CA ALA A 104 -4.47 -1.50 21.25
C ALA A 104 -3.24 -0.99 22.02
N GLY A 105 -2.67 0.16 21.65
CA GLY A 105 -1.63 0.81 22.44
C GLY A 105 -2.18 1.51 23.70
N PRO A 106 -1.37 2.30 24.45
CA PRO A 106 0.04 2.67 24.21
C PRO A 106 0.98 2.55 25.44
N GLY A 107 2.30 2.60 25.22
CA GLY A 107 3.29 2.82 26.30
C GLY A 107 4.73 2.48 25.91
N PHE A 108 5.59 3.48 25.81
CA PHE A 108 7.05 3.33 25.66
C PHE A 108 7.67 2.90 27.00
N GLY A 109 8.53 1.88 26.97
CA GLY A 109 9.37 1.46 28.09
C GLY A 109 10.34 0.36 27.66
N GLY A 110 11.64 0.67 27.64
CA GLY A 110 12.69 -0.28 27.26
C GLY A 110 12.97 -1.34 28.33
N GLY A 111 13.41 -2.52 27.88
CA GLY A 111 13.91 -3.60 28.73
C GLY A 111 14.29 -4.83 27.89
N ASP A 112 15.53 -5.27 28.05
CA ASP A 112 16.30 -6.20 27.21
C ASP A 112 15.80 -7.65 27.10
N GLY A 113 16.18 -8.31 25.99
CA GLY A 113 16.84 -9.61 26.10
C GLY A 113 16.17 -10.87 25.52
N GLY A 114 15.71 -10.88 24.26
CA GLY A 114 15.29 -12.12 23.57
C GLY A 114 15.97 -12.30 22.21
N ARG A 115 17.13 -12.97 22.15
CA ARG A 115 17.85 -13.27 20.89
C ARG A 115 17.10 -14.30 20.04
N VAL A 116 16.17 -13.83 19.21
CA VAL A 116 15.62 -14.63 18.10
C VAL A 116 16.63 -14.65 16.96
N ARG A 117 17.16 -15.83 16.66
CA ARG A 117 17.95 -16.08 15.44
C ARG A 117 17.01 -16.00 14.24
N VAL A 118 16.94 -14.82 13.62
CA VAL A 118 16.30 -14.63 12.33
C VAL A 118 17.09 -15.41 11.27
N ALA A 119 16.43 -16.38 10.65
CA ALA A 119 16.94 -17.03 9.47
C ALA A 119 17.12 -15.98 8.35
N LYS A 120 18.34 -15.86 7.82
CA LYS A 120 18.66 -15.05 6.64
C LYS A 120 17.97 -15.66 5.42
N THR A 121 16.75 -15.22 5.11
CA THR A 121 16.22 -15.29 3.74
C THR A 121 15.20 -14.19 3.47
N ALA A 122 15.71 -12.99 3.26
CA ALA A 122 15.31 -12.14 2.15
C ALA A 122 16.47 -11.18 1.97
N THR A 123 17.14 -11.23 0.82
CA THR A 123 17.96 -10.11 0.39
C THR A 123 17.02 -8.92 0.36
N THR A 124 17.07 -8.07 1.39
CA THR A 124 16.50 -6.74 1.32
C THR A 124 17.09 -6.14 0.04
N PRO A 125 16.27 -5.82 -0.98
CA PRO A 125 16.78 -5.08 -2.11
C PRO A 125 17.43 -3.84 -1.54
N SER A 126 18.71 -3.63 -1.87
CA SER A 126 19.48 -2.45 -1.49
C SER A 126 18.57 -1.22 -1.57
N GLU A 127 18.37 -0.51 -0.46
CA GLU A 127 17.73 0.82 -0.43
C GLU A 127 18.60 1.89 -1.12
N GLY A 128 19.50 1.48 -2.03
CA GLY A 128 20.09 2.38 -3.00
C GLY A 128 19.05 2.79 -4.05
N PRO A 129 19.22 3.96 -4.70
CA PRO A 129 18.35 4.37 -5.79
C PRO A 129 18.57 3.41 -6.97
N GLY A 130 17.74 2.38 -7.05
CA GLY A 130 17.60 1.63 -8.30
C GLY A 130 17.36 2.61 -9.45
N PRO A 131 17.85 2.32 -10.67
CA PRO A 131 17.66 3.19 -11.82
C PRO A 131 16.17 3.44 -12.14
N PHE A 132 15.26 2.61 -11.61
CA PHE A 132 13.83 2.81 -11.66
C PHE A 132 13.18 2.80 -10.27
N PHE A 133 12.05 3.48 -10.15
CA PHE A 133 11.12 3.41 -9.04
C PHE A 133 9.81 2.80 -9.55
N GLU A 134 9.45 1.64 -9.03
CA GLU A 134 8.21 0.95 -9.37
C GLU A 134 7.08 1.47 -8.48
N VAL A 135 5.97 1.85 -9.13
CA VAL A 135 4.71 2.23 -8.50
C VAL A 135 3.61 1.36 -9.10
N ARG A 136 3.01 0.49 -8.30
CA ARG A 136 1.85 -0.32 -8.70
C ARG A 136 0.62 0.15 -7.93
N THR A 137 -0.44 0.44 -8.66
CA THR A 137 -1.69 1.01 -8.14
C THR A 137 -2.90 0.18 -8.57
N ASP A 138 -3.92 0.16 -7.73
CA ASP A 138 -5.30 -0.14 -8.12
C ASP A 138 -6.07 1.19 -8.17
N GLU A 139 -6.58 1.54 -9.33
CA GLU A 139 -7.21 2.81 -9.62
C GLU A 139 -8.70 2.58 -9.88
N MET A 140 -9.55 3.33 -9.18
CA MET A 140 -10.98 3.45 -9.44
C MET A 140 -11.28 4.89 -9.84
N SER A 141 -12.00 5.05 -10.94
CA SER A 141 -12.46 6.36 -11.42
C SER A 141 -13.90 6.27 -11.92
N ARG A 142 -14.52 7.43 -12.12
CA ARG A 142 -15.82 7.56 -12.81
C ARG A 142 -15.59 7.82 -14.29
N GLY A 143 -16.21 7.02 -15.14
CA GLY A 143 -16.30 7.19 -16.59
C GLY A 143 -17.59 7.88 -17.02
N LEU A 144 -17.78 7.98 -18.34
CA LEU A 144 -18.99 8.55 -18.93
C LEU A 144 -20.25 7.80 -18.48
N ARG A 145 -21.36 8.53 -18.30
CA ARG A 145 -22.64 7.99 -17.80
C ARG A 145 -22.54 7.42 -16.38
N GLY A 146 -21.54 7.85 -15.60
CA GLY A 146 -21.36 7.43 -14.20
C GLY A 146 -20.85 6.00 -14.03
N THR A 147 -20.33 5.37 -15.10
CA THR A 147 -19.73 4.03 -14.99
C THR A 147 -18.54 4.07 -14.03
N GLU A 148 -18.46 3.11 -13.12
CA GLU A 148 -17.24 2.94 -12.32
C GLU A 148 -16.25 2.13 -13.14
N GLU A 149 -15.07 2.70 -13.37
CA GLU A 149 -13.97 2.05 -14.05
C GLU A 149 -12.90 1.69 -13.02
N ARG A 150 -12.43 0.44 -13.06
CA ARG A 150 -11.33 0.00 -12.22
C ARG A 150 -10.22 -0.57 -13.08
N SER A 151 -8.98 -0.21 -12.76
CA SER A 151 -7.82 -0.72 -13.46
C SER A 151 -6.63 -0.83 -12.51
N THR A 152 -5.82 -1.86 -12.72
CA THR A 152 -4.50 -1.92 -12.09
C THR A 152 -3.49 -1.27 -13.03
N LYS A 153 -2.58 -0.47 -12.49
CA LYS A 153 -1.50 0.16 -13.26
C LYS A 153 -0.16 -0.09 -12.58
N THR A 154 0.87 -0.36 -13.36
CA THR A 154 2.26 -0.37 -12.89
C THR A 154 3.03 0.67 -13.69
N VAL A 155 3.77 1.53 -13.01
CA VAL A 155 4.66 2.52 -13.62
C VAL A 155 6.07 2.29 -13.10
N TRP A 156 7.04 2.28 -13.99
CA TRP A 156 8.47 2.31 -13.66
C TRP A 156 9.01 3.67 -14.07
N LEU A 157 9.29 4.49 -13.08
CA LEU A 157 9.83 5.83 -13.25
C LEU A 157 11.35 5.72 -13.24
N GLY A 158 12.01 6.03 -14.35
CA GLY A 158 13.46 6.14 -14.43
C GLY A 158 13.89 7.59 -14.54
N ARG A 159 15.22 7.82 -14.48
CA ARG A 159 15.76 9.19 -14.59
C ARG A 159 15.38 9.87 -15.90
N THR A 160 15.40 9.15 -17.02
CA THR A 160 15.20 9.73 -18.37
C THR A 160 14.09 9.05 -19.18
N GLU A 161 13.39 8.09 -18.57
CA GLU A 161 12.32 7.35 -19.22
C GLU A 161 11.26 6.93 -18.20
N VAL A 162 10.01 6.83 -18.66
CA VAL A 162 8.91 6.28 -17.88
C VAL A 162 8.33 5.12 -18.66
N ARG A 163 8.10 4.00 -17.99
CA ARG A 163 7.42 2.83 -18.56
C ARG A 163 6.14 2.58 -17.79
N SER A 164 5.11 2.12 -18.48
CA SER A 164 3.82 1.84 -17.85
C SER A 164 3.23 0.53 -18.37
N ARG A 165 2.40 -0.08 -17.53
CA ARG A 165 1.59 -1.25 -17.84
C ARG A 165 0.22 -1.07 -17.21
N SER A 166 -0.84 -1.29 -18.00
CA SER A 166 -2.21 -1.37 -17.50
C SER A 166 -2.65 -2.84 -17.45
N GLY A 167 -3.17 -3.28 -16.31
CA GLY A 167 -3.51 -4.67 -16.02
C GLY A 167 -2.36 -5.63 -16.36
N ASP A 168 -2.71 -6.72 -17.04
CA ASP A 168 -1.76 -7.69 -17.59
C ASP A 168 -1.34 -7.37 -19.04
N GLY A 169 -1.57 -6.14 -19.49
CA GLY A 169 -1.24 -5.67 -20.83
C GLY A 169 0.26 -5.55 -21.09
N PRO A 170 0.64 -5.20 -22.33
CA PRO A 170 2.04 -4.95 -22.67
C PRO A 170 2.59 -3.73 -21.93
N VAL A 171 3.90 -3.73 -21.72
CA VAL A 171 4.61 -2.57 -21.17
C VAL A 171 4.92 -1.58 -22.29
N TYR A 172 4.56 -0.32 -22.07
CA TYR A 172 4.84 0.78 -22.99
C TYR A 172 5.86 1.73 -22.40
N GLN A 173 6.72 2.27 -23.26
CA GLN A 173 7.55 3.42 -22.97
C GLN A 173 6.69 4.64 -23.22
N GLU A 174 6.44 5.42 -22.17
CA GLU A 174 5.71 6.66 -22.28
C GLU A 174 6.50 7.67 -23.12
N PRO A 175 5.80 8.53 -23.87
CA PRO A 175 6.47 9.61 -24.60
C PRO A 175 7.35 10.42 -23.66
N ARG A 176 8.57 10.77 -24.11
CA ARG A 176 9.37 11.76 -23.39
C ARG A 176 8.62 13.09 -23.33
N SER A 177 8.78 13.81 -22.24
CA SER A 177 8.53 15.25 -22.25
C SER A 177 9.33 15.89 -23.39
N ALA A 178 8.77 16.93 -24.02
CA ALA A 178 9.28 17.51 -25.26
C ALA A 178 10.71 18.06 -25.15
N ASP A 179 11.16 18.35 -23.93
CA ASP A 179 12.47 18.87 -23.56
C ASP A 179 13.53 17.78 -23.31
N GLY A 180 13.18 16.49 -23.41
CA GLY A 180 14.10 15.38 -23.18
C GLY A 180 14.65 15.32 -21.74
N ALA A 181 14.07 16.10 -20.83
CA ALA A 181 14.50 16.29 -19.47
C ALA A 181 14.33 15.03 -18.61
N SER A 182 15.20 14.92 -17.60
CA SER A 182 15.00 13.96 -16.51
C SER A 182 13.64 14.13 -15.86
N LEU A 183 13.05 13.04 -15.35
CA LEU A 183 11.76 13.06 -14.66
C LEU A 183 11.74 14.12 -13.56
N ALA A 184 10.73 14.99 -13.62
CA ALA A 184 10.46 16.04 -12.65
C ALA A 184 9.13 15.80 -11.94
N PHE A 185 9.07 16.18 -10.67
CA PHE A 185 7.90 16.18 -9.82
C PHE A 185 7.48 17.63 -9.59
N GLU A 186 6.22 17.96 -9.82
CA GLU A 186 5.74 19.34 -9.70
C GLU A 186 5.26 19.65 -8.28
N VAL A 187 5.73 20.77 -7.72
CA VAL A 187 5.29 21.29 -6.42
C VAL A 187 5.15 22.81 -6.52
N ASN A 188 3.93 23.37 -6.42
CA ASN A 188 3.71 24.82 -6.60
C ASN A 188 4.40 25.41 -7.85
N SER A 189 4.23 24.77 -9.01
CA SER A 189 4.86 25.16 -10.28
C SER A 189 6.40 25.10 -10.28
N ARG A 190 7.02 24.53 -9.24
CA ARG A 190 8.44 24.18 -9.22
C ARG A 190 8.61 22.74 -9.66
N GLU A 191 9.53 22.53 -10.59
CA GLU A 191 10.02 21.21 -10.93
C GLU A 191 11.10 20.76 -9.93
N VAL A 192 10.84 19.65 -9.26
CA VAL A 192 11.83 18.91 -8.46
C VAL A 192 12.31 17.74 -9.30
N ARG A 193 13.55 17.78 -9.77
CA ARG A 193 14.09 16.68 -10.57
C ARG A 193 14.46 15.50 -9.68
N TRP A 194 14.40 14.29 -10.24
CA TRP A 194 14.86 13.08 -9.58
C TRP A 194 16.25 13.22 -8.93
N ASP A 195 17.18 13.86 -9.65
CA ASP A 195 18.59 14.01 -9.26
C ASP A 195 18.80 15.09 -8.19
N ASP A 196 17.74 15.81 -7.82
CA ASP A 196 17.76 16.88 -6.81
C ASP A 196 16.99 16.48 -5.54
N LEU A 197 16.41 15.27 -5.49
CA LEU A 197 15.66 14.79 -4.33
C LEU A 197 16.52 14.72 -3.06
N ASP A 198 17.79 14.34 -3.18
CA ASP A 198 18.75 14.28 -2.06
C ASP A 198 19.25 15.65 -1.63
N LYS A 199 19.08 16.68 -2.48
CA LYS A 199 19.42 18.08 -2.20
C LYS A 199 18.27 18.83 -1.53
N LEU A 200 17.07 18.25 -1.48
CA LEU A 200 15.97 18.85 -0.73
C LEU A 200 16.31 18.84 0.77
N PRO A 201 16.13 19.97 1.47
CA PRO A 201 16.30 19.99 2.91
C PRO A 201 15.30 19.03 3.56
N THR A 202 15.70 18.42 4.67
CA THR A 202 14.84 17.53 5.46
C THR A 202 14.48 18.12 6.81
N ASP A 203 14.93 19.35 7.07
CA ASP A 203 14.38 20.19 8.11
C ASP A 203 13.00 20.72 7.69
N ARG A 204 12.05 20.73 8.62
CA ARG A 204 10.64 21.06 8.34
C ARG A 204 10.50 22.47 7.79
N GLU A 205 11.07 23.47 8.45
CA GLU A 205 10.91 24.87 8.07
C GLU A 205 11.64 25.17 6.75
N ALA A 206 12.87 24.68 6.61
CA ALA A 206 13.64 24.84 5.38
C ALA A 206 12.97 24.15 4.18
N LEU A 207 12.38 22.96 4.38
CA LEU A 207 11.64 22.26 3.33
C LEU A 207 10.38 23.01 2.94
N ARG A 208 9.58 23.48 3.91
CA ARG A 208 8.41 24.30 3.62
C ARG A 208 8.79 25.55 2.83
N ALA A 209 9.77 26.31 3.31
CA ALA A 209 10.24 27.51 2.66
C ALA A 209 10.72 27.24 1.22
N LYS A 210 11.40 26.11 0.99
CA LYS A 210 11.84 25.71 -0.35
C LYS A 210 10.67 25.39 -1.29
N LEU A 211 9.67 24.65 -0.81
CA LEU A 211 8.52 24.20 -1.59
C LEU A 211 7.44 25.27 -1.79
N THR A 212 7.45 26.34 -0.99
CA THR A 212 6.55 27.49 -1.14
C THR A 212 7.27 28.75 -1.65
N ALA A 213 8.51 28.63 -2.10
CA ALA A 213 9.21 29.76 -2.70
C ALA A 213 8.65 30.05 -4.10
N LYS A 214 8.17 31.29 -4.29
CA LYS A 214 7.63 31.78 -5.58
C LYS A 214 8.62 31.56 -6.72
N VAL A 215 8.12 31.03 -7.82
CA VAL A 215 8.88 30.86 -9.07
C VAL A 215 8.61 32.06 -9.98
N PRO A 216 9.64 32.78 -10.46
CA PRO A 216 9.44 33.92 -11.36
C PRO A 216 8.65 33.52 -12.62
N GLY A 217 7.65 34.32 -12.97
CA GLY A 217 6.80 34.06 -14.14
C GLY A 217 5.68 33.03 -13.92
N MET A 218 5.62 32.39 -12.75
CA MET A 218 4.55 31.47 -12.36
C MET A 218 3.57 32.12 -11.38
N GLY A 219 2.41 31.48 -11.21
CA GLY A 219 1.42 31.86 -10.20
C GLY A 219 1.96 31.82 -8.77
N ASP A 220 1.23 32.43 -7.84
CA ASP A 220 1.60 32.37 -6.44
C ASP A 220 1.43 30.93 -5.89
N PRO A 221 2.33 30.48 -5.01
CA PRO A 221 2.23 29.16 -4.38
C PRO A 221 0.93 29.09 -3.58
N SER A 222 0.25 27.94 -3.64
CA SER A 222 -1.01 27.71 -2.94
C SER A 222 -0.90 26.55 -1.94
N PRO A 223 -1.76 26.51 -0.91
CA PRO A 223 -1.82 25.36 -0.01
C PRO A 223 -2.16 24.06 -0.75
N GLU A 224 -3.04 24.13 -1.75
CA GLU A 224 -3.39 22.99 -2.61
C GLU A 224 -2.20 22.51 -3.45
N GLY A 225 -1.45 23.44 -4.06
CA GLY A 225 -0.25 23.10 -4.82
C GLY A 225 0.85 22.49 -3.96
N LEU A 226 0.95 22.89 -2.69
CA LEU A 226 1.84 22.24 -1.72
C LEU A 226 1.36 20.83 -1.36
N PHE A 227 0.06 20.65 -1.06
CA PHE A 227 -0.51 19.35 -0.72
C PHE A 227 -0.34 18.34 -1.87
N ASN A 228 -0.73 18.72 -3.09
CA ASN A 228 -0.61 17.87 -4.27
C ASN A 228 0.86 17.56 -4.60
N GLY A 229 1.76 18.52 -4.42
CA GLY A 229 3.19 18.28 -4.63
C GLY A 229 3.82 17.35 -3.58
N ILE A 230 3.38 17.43 -2.33
CA ILE A 230 3.79 16.46 -1.29
C ILE A 230 3.28 15.06 -1.62
N GLU A 231 2.01 14.93 -2.06
CA GLU A 231 1.46 13.66 -2.55
C GLU A 231 2.33 13.10 -3.69
N GLU A 232 2.62 13.89 -4.73
CA GLU A 232 3.43 13.46 -5.88
C GLU A 232 4.81 12.96 -5.44
N LEU A 233 5.50 13.72 -4.59
CA LEU A 233 6.82 13.33 -4.07
C LEU A 233 6.76 12.04 -3.24
N LEU A 234 5.79 11.90 -2.34
CA LEU A 234 5.66 10.71 -1.49
C LEU A 234 5.24 9.47 -2.28
N ALA A 235 4.39 9.64 -3.29
CA ALA A 235 3.79 8.55 -4.04
C ALA A 235 4.66 8.05 -5.19
N ARG A 236 5.37 8.96 -5.88
CA ARG A 236 5.94 8.70 -7.21
C ARG A 236 7.43 8.95 -7.33
N SER A 237 8.07 9.47 -6.28
CA SER A 237 9.53 9.65 -6.24
C SER A 237 10.22 8.62 -5.35
N PRO A 238 11.51 8.30 -5.61
CA PRO A 238 12.33 7.52 -4.69
C PRO A 238 12.84 8.37 -3.50
N ALA A 239 12.00 9.25 -2.94
CA ALA A 239 12.34 10.08 -1.80
C ALA A 239 12.96 9.23 -0.67
N SER A 240 14.07 9.69 -0.11
CA SER A 240 14.74 8.99 1.00
C SER A 240 13.79 8.87 2.21
N PRO A 241 13.99 7.89 3.11
CA PRO A 241 13.17 7.78 4.32
C PRO A 241 13.08 9.07 5.13
N ARG A 242 14.19 9.83 5.20
CA ARG A 242 14.26 11.12 5.89
C ARG A 242 13.46 12.21 5.17
N LEU A 243 13.52 12.26 3.85
CA LEU A 243 12.71 13.20 3.06
C LEU A 243 11.22 12.87 3.17
N ARG A 244 10.83 11.58 3.11
CA ARG A 244 9.43 11.18 3.28
C ARG A 244 8.88 11.56 4.66
N ALA A 245 9.67 11.37 5.72
CA ALA A 245 9.28 11.82 7.06
C ALA A 245 9.06 13.34 7.11
N ALA A 246 9.99 14.13 6.57
CA ALA A 246 9.86 15.59 6.53
C ALA A 246 8.63 16.06 5.73
N LEU A 247 8.33 15.41 4.59
CA LEU A 247 7.14 15.68 3.78
C LEU A 247 5.84 15.32 4.52
N TYR A 248 5.81 14.16 5.19
CA TYR A 248 4.68 13.75 6.03
C TYR A 248 4.42 14.73 7.16
N ASP A 249 5.48 15.14 7.85
CA ASP A 249 5.42 16.07 8.97
C ASP A 249 4.87 17.44 8.57
N LEU A 250 5.05 17.86 7.31
CA LEU A 250 4.52 19.13 6.80
C LEU A 250 3.01 19.15 6.59
N LEU A 251 2.36 18.00 6.36
CA LEU A 251 0.95 17.94 5.97
C LEU A 251 0.01 18.68 6.95
N PRO A 252 0.12 18.54 8.29
CA PRO A 252 -0.73 19.28 9.23
C PRO A 252 -0.57 20.81 9.20
N ASP A 253 0.56 21.34 8.72
CA ASP A 253 0.85 22.79 8.69
C ASP A 253 0.35 23.48 7.42
N ILE A 254 -0.18 22.71 6.48
CA ILE A 254 -0.74 23.24 5.25
C ILE A 254 -2.11 23.83 5.57
N LEU A 255 -2.29 25.10 5.24
CA LEU A 255 -3.56 25.78 5.43
C LEU A 255 -4.69 25.02 4.71
N GLY A 256 -5.76 24.71 5.43
CA GLY A 256 -6.91 23.97 4.89
C GLY A 256 -6.79 22.45 4.97
N VAL A 257 -5.62 21.91 5.35
CA VAL A 257 -5.48 20.47 5.62
C VAL A 257 -6.01 20.15 7.01
N ARG A 258 -6.88 19.14 7.08
CA ARG A 258 -7.39 18.56 8.32
C ARG A 258 -6.80 17.17 8.52
N THR A 259 -6.19 16.96 9.66
CA THR A 259 -5.81 15.64 10.15
C THR A 259 -7.05 14.87 10.59
N VAL A 260 -7.38 13.77 9.92
CA VAL A 260 -8.60 12.97 10.18
C VAL A 260 -8.37 11.91 11.26
N GLY A 261 -7.16 11.33 11.29
CA GLY A 261 -6.82 10.21 12.19
C GLY A 261 -6.55 8.92 11.45
N ALA A 262 -6.56 7.81 12.21
CA ALA A 262 -6.35 6.48 11.66
C ALA A 262 -7.56 6.01 10.83
N VAL A 263 -7.32 5.58 9.60
CA VAL A 263 -8.31 5.01 8.69
C VAL A 263 -7.79 3.72 8.07
N ARG A 264 -8.69 2.95 7.45
CA ARG A 264 -8.31 1.82 6.58
C ARG A 264 -8.42 2.24 5.13
N ASP A 265 -7.41 1.91 4.33
CA ASP A 265 -7.50 2.02 2.87
C ASP A 265 -8.37 0.88 2.28
N ALA A 266 -8.60 0.92 0.96
CA ALA A 266 -9.33 -0.14 0.26
C ALA A 266 -8.62 -1.52 0.31
N GLY A 267 -7.32 -1.55 0.59
CA GLY A 267 -6.55 -2.78 0.82
C GLY A 267 -6.63 -3.32 2.26
N GLY A 268 -7.35 -2.65 3.17
CA GLY A 268 -7.50 -3.01 4.58
C GLY A 268 -6.32 -2.60 5.49
N ARG A 269 -5.30 -1.92 4.94
CA ARG A 269 -4.13 -1.42 5.68
C ARG A 269 -4.52 -0.19 6.48
N THR A 270 -3.99 -0.08 7.69
CA THR A 270 -4.23 1.10 8.55
C THR A 270 -3.22 2.20 8.22
N GLY A 271 -3.70 3.41 8.00
CA GLY A 271 -2.87 4.60 7.76
C GLY A 271 -3.46 5.86 8.40
N MET A 272 -2.68 6.93 8.42
CA MET A 272 -3.07 8.25 8.86
C MET A 272 -3.65 9.05 7.68
N ALA A 273 -4.85 9.61 7.83
CA ALA A 273 -5.52 10.37 6.79
C ALA A 273 -5.41 11.89 6.99
N PHE A 274 -5.19 12.59 5.88
CA PHE A 274 -5.18 14.04 5.76
C PHE A 274 -6.17 14.45 4.67
N ASP A 275 -7.10 15.33 5.00
CA ASP A 275 -8.08 15.87 4.06
C ASP A 275 -7.72 17.31 3.69
N LEU A 276 -7.68 17.62 2.41
CA LEU A 276 -7.75 18.98 1.90
C LEU A 276 -9.12 19.16 1.22
N THR A 277 -9.92 20.12 1.69
CA THR A 277 -11.23 20.43 1.10
C THR A 277 -11.13 21.71 0.28
N GLY A 278 -11.31 21.59 -1.03
CA GLY A 278 -11.51 22.72 -1.95
C GLY A 278 -13.00 22.96 -2.20
N ASP A 279 -13.31 23.71 -3.26
CA ASP A 279 -14.68 24.17 -3.54
C ASP A 279 -15.63 23.05 -3.97
N ASP A 280 -15.20 22.19 -4.90
CA ASP A 280 -16.01 21.12 -5.48
C ASP A 280 -15.51 19.71 -5.10
N ARG A 281 -14.35 19.63 -4.45
CA ARG A 281 -13.67 18.37 -4.15
C ARG A 281 -12.98 18.38 -2.80
N ARG A 282 -12.95 17.20 -2.19
CA ARG A 282 -12.13 16.91 -1.02
C ARG A 282 -11.14 15.82 -1.38
N SER A 283 -9.85 16.16 -1.35
CA SER A 283 -8.75 15.21 -1.52
C SER A 283 -8.37 14.62 -0.17
N ARG A 284 -8.24 13.30 -0.10
CA ARG A 284 -7.74 12.57 1.06
C ARG A 284 -6.47 11.83 0.69
N LEU A 285 -5.45 12.01 1.51
CA LEU A 285 -4.18 11.31 1.44
C LEU A 285 -4.05 10.41 2.67
N VAL A 286 -3.90 9.10 2.44
CA VAL A 286 -3.71 8.08 3.50
C VAL A 286 -2.27 7.58 3.46
N ILE A 287 -1.54 7.74 4.56
CA ILE A 287 -0.11 7.42 4.66
C ILE A 287 0.15 6.43 5.79
N ASP A 288 1.02 5.46 5.58
CA ASP A 288 1.54 4.62 6.65
C ASP A 288 2.43 5.46 7.58
N PRO A 289 2.05 5.69 8.85
CA PRO A 289 2.79 6.56 9.76
C PRO A 289 4.16 6.00 10.18
N ARG A 290 4.46 4.71 9.89
CA ARG A 290 5.75 4.10 10.22
C ARG A 290 6.76 4.25 9.08
N THR A 291 6.30 4.09 7.85
CA THR A 291 7.18 4.09 6.67
C THR A 291 7.11 5.38 5.85
N HIS A 292 6.14 6.25 6.16
CA HIS A 292 5.79 7.48 5.45
C HIS A 292 5.52 7.21 3.97
N ARG A 293 4.89 6.08 3.67
CA ARG A 293 4.50 5.70 2.31
C ARG A 293 3.02 5.94 2.11
N VAL A 294 2.68 6.47 0.94
CA VAL A 294 1.27 6.61 0.54
C VAL A 294 0.66 5.22 0.40
N LEU A 295 -0.49 5.03 1.03
CA LEU A 295 -1.30 3.82 0.95
C LEU A 295 -2.46 4.03 -0.02
N GLU A 296 -3.11 5.18 0.04
CA GLU A 296 -4.27 5.50 -0.78
C GLU A 296 -4.45 7.00 -0.94
N THR A 297 -4.91 7.42 -2.12
CA THR A 297 -5.46 8.75 -2.35
C THR A 297 -6.92 8.61 -2.77
N VAL A 298 -7.78 9.48 -2.25
CA VAL A 298 -9.22 9.46 -2.55
C VAL A 298 -9.68 10.88 -2.80
N THR A 299 -10.36 11.09 -3.91
CA THR A 299 -11.09 12.33 -4.18
C THR A 299 -12.57 12.08 -3.94
N PHE A 300 -13.16 12.89 -3.07
CA PHE A 300 -14.59 12.95 -2.83
C PHE A 300 -15.18 14.18 -3.51
N LEU A 301 -16.40 14.06 -3.98
CA LEU A 301 -17.22 15.20 -4.38
C LEU A 301 -17.59 16.03 -3.13
N VAL A 302 -17.59 17.35 -3.28
CA VAL A 302 -18.17 18.29 -2.31
C VAL A 302 -19.45 18.86 -2.91
N GLY A 303 -20.56 18.71 -2.19
CA GLY A 303 -21.89 19.03 -2.68
C GLY A 303 -22.49 17.97 -3.61
N ASP A 304 -23.78 18.13 -3.91
CA ASP A 304 -24.47 17.27 -4.88
C ASP A 304 -24.07 17.69 -6.31
N ALA A 305 -23.79 16.71 -7.17
CA ALA A 305 -23.50 16.98 -8.56
C ALA A 305 -24.77 17.37 -9.34
N ASP A 306 -24.63 18.26 -10.32
CA ASP A 306 -25.69 18.53 -11.30
C ASP A 306 -26.12 17.19 -11.94
N PRO A 307 -27.41 16.83 -11.90
CA PRO A 307 -27.93 15.63 -12.57
C PRO A 307 -27.57 15.53 -14.06
N ARG A 308 -27.26 16.65 -14.72
CA ARG A 308 -26.86 16.71 -16.13
C ARG A 308 -25.35 16.50 -16.36
N HIS A 309 -24.54 16.42 -15.30
CA HIS A 309 -23.10 16.27 -15.45
C HIS A 309 -22.76 14.91 -16.09
N PRO A 310 -21.96 14.85 -17.17
CA PRO A 310 -21.78 13.62 -17.96
C PRO A 310 -21.04 12.49 -17.24
N ILE A 311 -20.21 12.82 -16.25
CA ILE A 311 -19.41 11.86 -15.45
C ILE A 311 -20.00 11.69 -14.03
N PHE A 312 -20.22 12.79 -13.32
CA PHE A 312 -20.66 12.79 -11.92
C PHE A 312 -22.18 12.94 -11.73
N GLY A 313 -22.98 12.93 -12.80
CA GLY A 313 -24.41 13.23 -12.74
C GLY A 313 -25.16 12.40 -11.69
N GLY A 314 -25.86 13.09 -10.78
CA GLY A 314 -26.66 12.46 -9.72
C GLY A 314 -25.87 11.92 -8.53
N LEU A 315 -24.53 12.08 -8.50
CA LEU A 315 -23.74 11.79 -7.31
C LEU A 315 -24.07 12.76 -6.18
N LYS A 316 -24.05 12.24 -4.96
CA LYS A 316 -24.30 13.00 -3.73
C LYS A 316 -23.00 13.50 -3.11
N ASP A 317 -23.11 14.51 -2.26
CA ASP A 317 -21.99 14.98 -1.43
C ASP A 317 -21.26 13.79 -0.76
N GLY A 318 -19.93 13.84 -0.77
CA GLY A 318 -19.07 12.79 -0.22
C GLY A 318 -18.94 11.55 -1.09
N ALA A 319 -19.55 11.49 -2.28
CA ALA A 319 -19.32 10.39 -3.22
C ALA A 319 -17.86 10.32 -3.66
N VAL A 320 -17.29 9.11 -3.72
CA VAL A 320 -15.95 8.91 -4.28
C VAL A 320 -15.99 9.09 -5.79
N VAL A 321 -15.14 9.97 -6.31
CA VAL A 321 -15.00 10.23 -7.75
C VAL A 321 -13.71 9.65 -8.33
N ASN A 322 -12.67 9.56 -7.51
CA ASN A 322 -11.40 8.93 -7.85
C ASN A 322 -10.79 8.28 -6.61
N ARG A 323 -10.13 7.15 -6.79
CA ARG A 323 -9.36 6.46 -5.75
C ARG A 323 -8.15 5.79 -6.38
N THR A 324 -7.00 5.96 -5.76
CA THR A 324 -5.77 5.25 -6.13
C THR A 324 -5.21 4.55 -4.89
N THR A 325 -5.20 3.22 -4.91
CA THR A 325 -4.62 2.40 -3.83
C THR A 325 -3.22 1.95 -4.23
N TYR A 326 -2.20 2.32 -3.47
CA TYR A 326 -0.81 2.03 -3.76
C TYR A 326 -0.42 0.64 -3.25
N LEU A 327 -0.30 -0.34 -4.15
CA LEU A 327 -0.01 -1.73 -3.84
C LEU A 327 1.49 -1.98 -3.65
N VAL A 328 2.33 -1.35 -4.47
CA VAL A 328 3.81 -1.47 -4.43
C VAL A 328 4.43 -0.11 -4.72
N THR A 329 5.40 0.30 -3.90
CA THR A 329 6.24 1.48 -4.12
C THR A 329 7.68 1.15 -3.73
N ARG A 330 8.62 1.09 -4.66
CA ARG A 330 10.02 0.70 -4.33
C ARG A 330 11.02 1.03 -5.44
N PRO A 331 12.30 1.26 -5.11
CA PRO A 331 13.37 1.21 -6.10
C PRO A 331 13.51 -0.21 -6.67
N VAL A 332 13.81 -0.32 -7.96
CA VAL A 332 14.09 -1.58 -8.66
C VAL A 332 15.32 -1.44 -9.57
N PRO A 333 16.14 -2.50 -9.69
CA PRO A 333 17.36 -2.48 -10.50
C PRO A 333 17.06 -2.39 -12.00
N GLU A 334 15.87 -2.81 -12.44
CA GLU A 334 15.49 -2.90 -13.84
C GLU A 334 13.96 -2.80 -13.99
N ALA A 335 13.51 -2.22 -15.10
CA ALA A 335 12.12 -2.21 -15.53
C ALA A 335 11.92 -3.17 -16.72
N PRO A 336 10.74 -3.80 -16.89
CA PRO A 336 10.50 -4.71 -18.02
C PRO A 336 10.72 -4.02 -19.37
N SER A 337 11.08 -4.82 -20.37
CA SER A 337 11.20 -4.35 -21.76
C SER A 337 9.89 -3.72 -22.23
N ALA A 338 10.01 -2.55 -22.85
CA ALA A 338 8.86 -1.75 -23.24
C ALA A 338 8.79 -1.54 -24.76
N LYS A 339 7.57 -1.45 -25.28
CA LYS A 339 7.30 -1.04 -26.65
C LYS A 339 7.09 0.48 -26.69
N PRO A 340 7.43 1.19 -27.78
CA PRO A 340 7.01 2.58 -27.93
C PRO A 340 5.49 2.67 -27.79
N ARG A 341 4.99 3.61 -26.98
CA ARG A 341 3.55 3.83 -26.90
C ARG A 341 3.05 4.32 -28.26
N PRO A 342 2.03 3.70 -28.85
CA PRO A 342 1.47 4.19 -30.10
C PRO A 342 0.97 5.62 -29.87
N ARG A 343 1.26 6.54 -30.79
CA ARG A 343 0.60 7.85 -30.78
C ARG A 343 -0.89 7.58 -30.88
N MET A 344 -1.67 8.02 -29.90
CA MET A 344 -3.12 8.10 -30.08
C MET A 344 -3.34 9.10 -31.22
N THR A 345 -3.61 8.60 -32.42
CA THR A 345 -4.32 9.40 -33.42
C THR A 345 -5.62 9.79 -32.76
N SER A 346 -5.82 11.09 -32.52
CA SER A 346 -7.11 11.61 -32.10
C SER A 346 -8.11 11.08 -33.12
N PHE A 347 -8.97 10.15 -32.71
CA PHE A 347 -10.14 9.83 -33.52
C PHE A 347 -10.94 11.13 -33.59
N PRO A 348 -11.22 11.69 -34.79
CA PRO A 348 -12.14 12.79 -34.89
C PRO A 348 -13.45 12.32 -34.24
N LEU A 349 -13.98 13.12 -33.32
CA LEU A 349 -15.32 12.91 -32.80
C LEU A 349 -16.27 12.76 -34.00
N PRO A 350 -17.04 11.68 -34.12
CA PRO A 350 -18.02 11.56 -35.19
C PRO A 350 -19.07 12.65 -34.98
N GLY A 351 -19.03 13.70 -35.81
CA GLY A 351 -20.01 14.79 -35.75
C GLY A 351 -19.49 16.21 -36.02
N SER A 352 -18.20 16.43 -36.24
CA SER A 352 -17.73 17.77 -36.69
C SER A 352 -17.93 17.91 -38.20
N THR A 353 -19.16 18.17 -38.64
CA THR A 353 -19.38 18.83 -39.94
C THR A 353 -18.85 20.26 -39.82
N ALA A 354 -17.87 20.57 -40.64
CA ALA A 354 -17.44 21.95 -40.88
C ALA A 354 -18.57 22.66 -41.64
N ASP A 355 -19.07 23.76 -41.06
CA ASP A 355 -19.60 24.88 -41.82
C ASP A 355 -18.47 25.88 -42.08
#